data_AF-A0A928Q5B6-F1
#
_entry.id   AF-A0A928Q5B6-F1
#
_cell.length_a   1.000
_cell.length_b   1.000
_cell.length_c   1.000
_cell.angle_alpha   90.00
_cell.angle_beta   90.00
_cell.angle_gamma   90.00
#
_symmetry.space_group_name_H-M   'P 1'
#
loop_
_entity.id
_entity.type
_entity.pdbx_description
1 polymer ?
#
loop_
_entity_poly.entity_id
_entity_poly.type
_entity_poly.pdbx_seq_one_letter_code
_entity_poly.pdbx_strand_id
1 'polypeptide(L)'
;MLSQVLSSAPSKNSDGFYEIGTKEELVWFSETVNSGNGEINAVLVDDIIFDGEYFIPIGSLSNHFNGVFDGQGHRISGIEINEPSQDYMGVFGHSDGVIRNLTVDNNIVGNDHTGGVCGFNTGLIENCCNEGNVSGHDFVGGIYGNDDLKPNGIVRNCCNIGSTSAHASYGIGCKAESVENCYSINSWNNYGISSTESKNCYCIKAGADKACTECDIAFFESGEAAYLLNSANEKTVWYQNIDIGERDTFPLPDSTHGYVHSKDGTYTNEHTYKNGVCECGAKE
;
A
#
# COMPACT_ATOMS: atom_id res chain seq x y z
N MET A 1 19.51 -1.35 -27.63
CA MET A 1 19.85 -0.18 -26.80
C MET A 1 19.07 1.01 -27.32
N LEU A 2 17.88 1.23 -26.80
CA LEU A 2 17.24 2.53 -26.92
C LEU A 2 18.06 3.48 -26.03
N SER A 3 18.69 4.50 -26.60
CA SER A 3 19.24 5.58 -25.80
C SER A 3 18.07 6.36 -25.23
N GLN A 4 17.65 6.04 -24.00
CA GLN A 4 16.78 6.94 -23.27
C GLN A 4 17.55 8.22 -23.03
N VAL A 5 17.02 9.31 -23.58
CA VAL A 5 17.37 10.64 -23.11
C VAL A 5 16.98 10.64 -21.63
N LEU A 6 17.95 10.74 -20.73
CA LEU A 6 17.67 10.95 -19.30
C LEU A 6 16.66 12.09 -19.21
N SER A 7 15.47 11.82 -18.67
CA SER A 7 14.50 12.87 -18.40
C SER A 7 15.18 13.93 -17.52
N SER A 8 14.84 15.20 -17.74
CA SER A 8 15.37 16.26 -16.88
C SER A 8 14.87 16.05 -15.45
N ALA A 9 15.72 16.36 -14.47
CA ALA A 9 15.32 16.29 -13.06
C ALA A 9 14.05 17.13 -12.81
N PRO A 10 13.05 16.59 -12.08
CA PRO A 10 11.85 17.33 -11.71
C PRO A 10 12.16 18.53 -10.82
N SER A 11 11.20 19.45 -10.69
CA SER A 11 11.28 20.53 -9.70
C SER A 11 11.24 19.98 -8.28
N LYS A 12 11.69 20.80 -7.33
CA LYS A 12 11.54 20.51 -5.91
C LYS A 12 10.58 21.49 -5.26
N ASN A 13 9.77 21.00 -4.33
CA ASN A 13 8.98 21.85 -3.44
C ASN A 13 9.87 22.55 -2.38
N SER A 14 9.25 23.36 -1.52
CA SER A 14 9.96 24.13 -0.47
C SER A 14 10.68 23.26 0.56
N ASP A 15 10.26 22.01 0.74
CA ASP A 15 10.84 21.05 1.68
C ASP A 15 11.95 20.21 1.02
N GLY A 16 12.24 20.47 -0.26
CA GLY A 16 13.31 19.81 -1.01
C GLY A 16 12.93 18.45 -1.61
N PHE A 17 11.65 18.10 -1.64
CA PHE A 17 11.14 16.89 -2.27
C PHE A 17 10.96 17.11 -3.76
N TYR A 18 11.38 16.16 -4.59
CA TYR A 18 11.07 16.18 -6.02
C TYR A 18 9.57 16.02 -6.24
N GLU A 19 8.98 16.89 -7.05
CA GLU A 19 7.57 16.84 -7.42
C GLU A 19 7.43 15.95 -8.66
N ILE A 20 6.70 14.85 -8.54
CA ILE A 20 6.50 13.88 -9.61
C ILE A 20 5.03 13.94 -10.04
N GLY A 21 4.79 14.43 -11.25
CA GLY A 21 3.44 14.51 -11.86
C GLY A 21 3.31 13.73 -13.15
N THR A 22 4.39 13.10 -13.62
CA THR A 22 4.42 12.34 -14.88
C THR A 22 5.18 11.03 -14.75
N LYS A 23 4.92 10.08 -15.64
CA LYS A 23 5.66 8.81 -15.67
C LYS A 23 7.14 9.00 -15.96
N GLU A 24 7.51 9.97 -16.81
CA GLU A 24 8.91 10.25 -17.14
C GLU A 24 9.70 10.77 -15.94
N GLU A 25 9.06 11.51 -15.05
CA GLU A 25 9.64 11.98 -13.78
C GLU A 25 9.77 10.85 -12.76
N LEU A 26 8.81 9.91 -12.72
CA LEU A 26 8.92 8.71 -11.88
C LEU A 26 10.05 7.79 -12.37
N VAL A 27 10.18 7.62 -13.69
CA VAL A 27 11.31 6.89 -14.31
C VAL A 27 12.64 7.56 -13.95
N TRP A 28 12.73 8.89 -14.06
CA TRP A 28 13.93 9.63 -13.62
C TRP A 28 14.27 9.36 -12.15
N PHE A 29 13.25 9.36 -11.28
CA PHE A 29 13.44 9.13 -9.85
C PHE A 29 13.98 7.72 -9.59
N SER A 30 13.39 6.70 -10.23
CA SER A 30 13.87 5.32 -10.17
C SER A 30 15.33 5.20 -10.62
N GLU A 31 15.68 5.76 -11.78
CA GLU A 31 17.05 5.75 -12.30
C GLU A 31 18.03 6.45 -11.35
N THR A 32 17.62 7.57 -10.76
CA THR A 32 18.44 8.35 -9.83
C THR A 32 18.72 7.56 -8.56
N VAL A 33 17.70 6.94 -7.95
CA VAL A 33 17.87 6.04 -6.80
C VAL A 33 18.79 4.87 -7.17
N ASN A 34 18.52 4.22 -8.30
CA ASN A 34 19.28 3.06 -8.77
C ASN A 34 20.72 3.39 -9.22
N SER A 35 21.07 4.67 -9.38
CA SER A 35 22.45 5.14 -9.59
C SER A 35 23.25 5.37 -8.29
N GLY A 36 22.64 5.09 -7.13
CA GLY A 36 23.26 5.21 -5.81
C GLY A 36 22.82 6.44 -5.00
N ASN A 37 21.85 7.21 -5.49
CA ASN A 37 21.32 8.39 -4.78
C ASN A 37 20.02 8.04 -4.03
N GLY A 38 20.08 7.08 -3.10
CA GLY A 38 18.91 6.54 -2.42
C GLY A 38 18.23 7.48 -1.40
N GLU A 39 18.89 8.55 -0.96
CA GLU A 39 18.41 9.47 0.09
C GLU A 39 17.52 10.61 -0.44
N ILE A 40 17.18 10.60 -1.73
CA ILE A 40 16.32 11.63 -2.31
C ILE A 40 14.85 11.43 -1.90
N ASN A 41 14.12 12.52 -1.75
CA ASN A 41 12.71 12.50 -1.38
C ASN A 41 11.83 12.90 -2.56
N ALA A 42 10.61 12.37 -2.62
CA ALA A 42 9.63 12.73 -3.64
C ALA A 42 8.22 12.84 -3.06
N VAL A 43 7.44 13.73 -3.67
CA VAL A 43 5.98 13.78 -3.53
C VAL A 43 5.33 13.57 -4.89
N LEU A 44 4.24 12.81 -4.93
CA LEU A 44 3.38 12.82 -6.11
C LEU A 44 2.53 14.10 -6.11
N VAL A 45 2.38 14.73 -7.27
CA VAL A 45 1.50 15.91 -7.48
C VAL A 45 0.38 15.64 -8.47
N ASP A 46 0.35 14.43 -9.05
CA ASP A 46 -0.70 13.91 -9.90
C ASP A 46 -0.67 12.38 -9.85
N ASP A 47 -1.74 11.75 -10.33
CA ASP A 47 -1.76 10.30 -10.55
C ASP A 47 -0.84 9.93 -11.72
N ILE A 48 -0.09 8.84 -11.55
CA ILE A 48 0.87 8.36 -12.55
C ILE A 48 0.32 7.10 -13.23
N ILE A 49 0.21 7.15 -14.56
CA ILE A 49 -0.37 6.08 -15.37
C ILE A 49 0.68 5.60 -16.39
N PHE A 50 0.93 4.28 -16.40
CA PHE A 50 1.93 3.64 -17.28
C PHE A 50 1.34 2.94 -18.51
N ASP A 51 0.02 2.78 -18.61
CA ASP A 51 -0.66 2.19 -19.78
C ASP A 51 -0.10 0.82 -20.24
N GLY A 52 0.31 -0.03 -19.28
CA GLY A 52 0.90 -1.34 -19.53
C GLY A 52 2.40 -1.30 -19.82
N GLU A 53 3.07 -0.18 -19.60
CA GLU A 53 4.52 -0.07 -19.81
C GLU A 53 5.31 -0.68 -18.66
N TYR A 54 6.49 -1.21 -19.01
CA TYR A 54 7.45 -1.72 -18.05
C TYR A 54 8.06 -0.58 -17.23
N PHE A 55 8.25 -0.84 -15.94
CA PHE A 55 8.89 0.08 -15.00
C PHE A 55 10.04 -0.62 -14.28
N ILE A 56 11.18 0.06 -14.16
CA ILE A 56 12.29 -0.39 -13.33
C ILE A 56 11.95 -0.03 -11.88
N PRO A 57 11.89 -0.98 -10.93
CA PRO A 57 11.58 -0.70 -9.54
C PRO A 57 12.49 0.36 -8.92
N ILE A 58 11.93 1.20 -8.05
CA ILE A 58 12.69 2.21 -7.30
C ILE A 58 13.50 1.50 -6.21
N GLY A 59 14.82 1.59 -6.31
CA GLY A 59 15.72 0.89 -5.42
C GLY A 59 15.88 -0.58 -5.79
N SER A 60 17.05 -1.12 -5.46
CA SER A 60 17.48 -2.50 -5.75
C SER A 60 18.33 -3.02 -4.61
N LEU A 61 18.67 -4.32 -4.61
CA LEU A 61 19.56 -4.93 -3.62
C LEU A 61 20.93 -4.22 -3.46
N SER A 62 21.41 -3.53 -4.50
CA SER A 62 22.69 -2.81 -4.42
C SER A 62 22.54 -1.33 -4.08
N ASN A 63 21.39 -0.73 -4.41
CA ASN A 63 21.12 0.69 -4.24
C ASN A 63 19.72 0.84 -3.66
N HIS A 64 19.62 0.81 -2.33
CA HIS A 64 18.34 0.85 -1.64
C HIS A 64 17.72 2.24 -1.73
N PHE A 65 16.39 2.32 -1.75
CA PHE A 65 15.70 3.57 -1.46
C PHE A 65 15.74 3.85 0.04
N ASN A 66 16.24 5.02 0.45
CA ASN A 66 16.40 5.41 1.85
C ASN A 66 15.90 6.86 2.11
N GLY A 67 15.03 7.36 1.23
CA GLY A 67 14.39 8.66 1.37
C GLY A 67 12.96 8.54 1.87
N VAL A 68 12.17 9.59 1.60
CA VAL A 68 10.73 9.64 1.83
C VAL A 68 10.02 9.79 0.48
N PHE A 69 9.12 8.85 0.19
CA PHE A 69 8.21 8.92 -0.93
C PHE A 69 6.79 9.10 -0.40
N ASP A 70 6.19 10.25 -0.68
CA ASP A 70 4.84 10.60 -0.25
C ASP A 70 3.91 10.67 -1.46
N GLY A 71 3.00 9.71 -1.59
CA GLY A 71 2.01 9.73 -2.67
C GLY A 71 0.97 10.83 -2.49
N GLN A 72 0.85 11.48 -1.33
CA GLN A 72 -0.17 12.51 -1.05
C GLN A 72 -1.62 12.08 -1.38
N GLY A 73 -1.91 10.79 -1.36
CA GLY A 73 -3.21 10.22 -1.76
C GLY A 73 -3.33 9.89 -3.25
N HIS A 74 -2.31 10.18 -4.06
CA HIS A 74 -2.26 9.85 -5.48
C HIS A 74 -1.98 8.37 -5.75
N ARG A 75 -2.18 8.00 -7.01
CA ARG A 75 -2.09 6.63 -7.51
C ARG A 75 -0.91 6.43 -8.44
N ILE A 76 -0.34 5.23 -8.43
CA ILE A 76 0.56 4.73 -9.49
C ILE A 76 -0.08 3.48 -10.09
N SER A 77 -0.42 3.52 -11.37
CA SER A 77 -1.19 2.47 -12.03
C SER A 77 -0.70 2.10 -13.42
N GLY A 78 -1.06 0.90 -13.86
CA GLY A 78 -0.78 0.40 -15.20
C GLY A 78 0.67 0.00 -15.45
N ILE A 79 1.49 -0.19 -14.41
CA ILE A 79 2.83 -0.79 -14.56
C ILE A 79 2.66 -2.28 -14.84
N GLU A 80 3.40 -2.79 -15.84
CA GLU A 80 3.56 -4.23 -16.10
C GLU A 80 5.00 -4.68 -15.87
N ILE A 81 5.24 -5.40 -14.77
CA ILE A 81 6.51 -6.09 -14.50
C ILE A 81 6.31 -7.58 -14.76
N ASN A 82 7.13 -8.17 -15.62
CA ASN A 82 7.13 -9.61 -15.89
C ASN A 82 8.56 -10.19 -15.87
N GLU A 83 9.09 -10.34 -14.66
CA GLU A 83 10.46 -10.77 -14.39
C GLU A 83 10.49 -12.01 -13.47
N PRO A 84 9.96 -13.17 -13.91
CA PRO A 84 9.79 -14.37 -13.07
C PRO A 84 11.11 -15.02 -12.61
N SER A 85 12.25 -14.43 -12.92
CA SER A 85 13.59 -14.87 -12.51
C SER A 85 14.33 -13.83 -11.66
N GLN A 86 13.71 -12.68 -11.39
CA GLN A 86 14.30 -11.59 -10.63
C GLN A 86 13.61 -11.44 -9.29
N ASP A 87 14.42 -11.31 -8.25
CA ASP A 87 13.93 -11.02 -6.91
C ASP A 87 13.72 -9.52 -6.71
N TYR A 88 13.11 -9.11 -5.60
CA TYR A 88 12.94 -7.70 -5.20
C TYR A 88 12.06 -6.90 -6.18
N MET A 89 10.92 -7.47 -6.56
CA MET A 89 10.00 -6.86 -7.52
C MET A 89 8.84 -6.14 -6.83
N GLY A 90 8.55 -4.92 -7.27
CA GLY A 90 7.51 -4.04 -6.76
C GLY A 90 7.59 -2.67 -7.44
N VAL A 91 6.73 -1.71 -7.06
CA VAL A 91 6.98 -0.30 -7.45
C VAL A 91 8.32 0.16 -6.85
N PHE A 92 8.59 -0.24 -5.62
CA PHE A 92 9.91 -0.15 -4.99
C PHE A 92 10.54 -1.54 -4.96
N GLY A 93 11.78 -1.70 -5.38
CA GLY A 93 12.45 -3.01 -5.35
C GLY A 93 12.96 -3.33 -3.94
N HIS A 94 13.76 -2.41 -3.39
CA HIS A 94 14.23 -2.47 -2.00
C HIS A 94 14.14 -1.08 -1.36
N SER A 95 13.44 -0.98 -0.23
CA SER A 95 13.35 0.25 0.57
C SER A 95 13.77 0.04 2.04
N ASP A 96 14.67 0.90 2.51
CA ASP A 96 14.94 1.14 3.94
C ASP A 96 14.30 2.45 4.43
N GLY A 97 13.72 3.24 3.51
CA GLY A 97 13.13 4.56 3.76
C GLY A 97 11.66 4.54 4.19
N VAL A 98 10.94 5.61 3.85
CA VAL A 98 9.51 5.77 4.15
C VAL A 98 8.72 5.84 2.85
N ILE A 99 7.73 4.98 2.69
CA ILE A 99 6.75 5.01 1.60
C ILE A 99 5.39 5.25 2.22
N ARG A 100 4.69 6.31 1.82
CA ARG A 100 3.39 6.62 2.42
C ARG A 100 2.36 7.24 1.49
N ASN A 101 1.09 7.16 1.89
CA ASN A 101 -0.06 7.82 1.26
C ASN A 101 -0.17 7.49 -0.25
N LEU A 102 -0.03 6.23 -0.61
CA LEU A 102 0.08 5.78 -2.00
C LEU A 102 -0.82 4.59 -2.26
N THR A 103 -1.63 4.68 -3.32
CA THR A 103 -2.33 3.51 -3.85
C THR A 103 -1.68 3.03 -5.14
N VAL A 104 -1.47 1.72 -5.25
CA VAL A 104 -0.87 1.08 -6.43
C VAL A 104 -1.86 0.10 -7.06
N ASP A 105 -1.97 0.17 -8.39
CA ASP A 105 -2.81 -0.74 -9.20
C ASP A 105 -2.00 -1.21 -10.42
N ASN A 106 -1.16 -2.19 -10.18
CA ASN A 106 -0.13 -2.66 -11.12
C ASN A 106 -0.15 -4.19 -11.24
N ASN A 107 0.37 -4.71 -12.34
CA ASN A 107 0.55 -6.15 -12.52
C ASN A 107 2.03 -6.50 -12.37
N ILE A 108 2.37 -7.25 -11.31
CA ILE A 108 3.75 -7.52 -10.93
C ILE A 108 3.98 -9.03 -10.87
N VAL A 109 4.89 -9.52 -11.70
CA VAL A 109 5.39 -10.90 -11.69
C VAL A 109 6.89 -10.86 -11.41
N GLY A 110 7.31 -11.40 -10.26
CA GLY A 110 8.71 -11.55 -9.87
C GLY A 110 9.07 -13.00 -9.53
N ASN A 111 10.24 -13.21 -8.93
CA ASN A 111 10.63 -14.45 -8.28
C ASN A 111 10.41 -14.35 -6.77
N ASP A 112 11.47 -14.20 -5.97
CA ASP A 112 11.37 -14.06 -4.52
C ASP A 112 11.30 -12.59 -4.10
N HIS A 113 10.73 -12.30 -2.93
CA HIS A 113 10.62 -10.93 -2.41
C HIS A 113 9.83 -10.02 -3.37
N THR A 114 8.61 -10.43 -3.69
CA THR A 114 7.75 -9.69 -4.62
C THR A 114 6.59 -9.06 -3.87
N GLY A 115 6.39 -7.75 -4.03
CA GLY A 115 5.36 -6.97 -3.36
C GLY A 115 4.62 -6.03 -4.32
N GLY A 116 3.35 -5.74 -4.05
CA GLY A 116 2.60 -4.75 -4.83
C GLY A 116 3.17 -3.34 -4.68
N VAL A 117 3.48 -2.94 -3.44
CA VAL A 117 4.12 -1.66 -3.13
C VAL A 117 5.63 -1.79 -3.16
N CYS A 118 6.20 -2.73 -2.39
CA CYS A 118 7.64 -2.87 -2.25
C CYS A 118 8.08 -4.33 -2.28
N GLY A 119 9.07 -4.69 -3.10
CA GLY A 119 9.66 -6.03 -3.11
C GLY A 119 10.17 -6.40 -1.73
N PHE A 120 11.13 -5.66 -1.19
CA PHE A 120 11.69 -5.87 0.15
C PHE A 120 11.76 -4.57 0.94
N ASN A 121 11.22 -4.56 2.17
CA ASN A 121 11.16 -3.37 3.01
C ASN A 121 11.81 -3.62 4.38
N THR A 122 12.72 -2.74 4.79
CA THR A 122 13.21 -2.65 6.19
C THR A 122 12.80 -1.35 6.89
N GLY A 123 12.21 -0.40 6.15
CA GLY A 123 11.74 0.88 6.64
C GLY A 123 10.24 0.88 6.98
N LEU A 124 9.56 2.01 6.73
CA LEU A 124 8.14 2.22 7.03
C LEU A 124 7.31 2.24 5.74
N ILE A 125 6.24 1.44 5.70
CA ILE A 125 5.15 1.58 4.75
C ILE A 125 3.89 1.99 5.51
N GLU A 126 3.31 3.14 5.18
CA GLU A 126 2.20 3.72 5.92
C GLU A 126 1.10 4.30 5.01
N ASN A 127 -0.18 4.02 5.28
CA ASN A 127 -1.30 4.55 4.50
C ASN A 127 -1.20 4.18 3.00
N CYS A 128 -0.82 2.93 2.70
CA CYS A 128 -0.68 2.46 1.33
C CYS A 128 -1.66 1.35 1.01
N CYS A 129 -2.17 1.32 -0.22
CA CYS A 129 -3.04 0.23 -0.69
C CYS A 129 -2.52 -0.41 -1.97
N ASN A 130 -2.56 -1.73 -2.04
CA ASN A 130 -2.38 -2.47 -3.28
C ASN A 130 -3.72 -3.00 -3.79
N GLU A 131 -4.13 -2.56 -4.98
CA GLU A 131 -5.28 -3.07 -5.73
C GLU A 131 -4.87 -4.02 -6.85
N GLY A 132 -3.58 -4.00 -7.22
CA GLY A 132 -3.03 -4.75 -8.34
C GLY A 132 -2.68 -6.21 -8.04
N ASN A 133 -2.43 -6.99 -9.10
CA ASN A 133 -2.09 -8.41 -8.98
C ASN A 133 -0.58 -8.60 -8.76
N VAL A 134 -0.23 -9.46 -7.82
CA VAL A 134 1.16 -9.77 -7.47
C VAL A 134 1.39 -11.28 -7.58
N SER A 135 2.43 -11.70 -8.29
CA SER A 135 2.78 -13.11 -8.37
C SER A 135 4.28 -13.35 -8.35
N GLY A 136 4.67 -14.51 -7.83
CA GLY A 136 6.08 -14.90 -7.74
C GLY A 136 6.26 -16.31 -7.21
N HIS A 137 7.45 -16.63 -6.74
CA HIS A 137 7.82 -17.97 -6.27
C HIS A 137 7.64 -18.10 -4.76
N ASP A 138 8.54 -17.52 -3.95
CA ASP A 138 8.41 -17.44 -2.50
C ASP A 138 8.40 -15.98 -2.01
N PHE A 139 7.95 -15.77 -0.77
CA PHE A 139 7.93 -14.45 -0.11
C PHE A 139 7.18 -13.37 -0.92
N VAL A 140 5.97 -13.70 -1.37
CA VAL A 140 5.13 -12.75 -2.11
C VAL A 140 4.14 -12.09 -1.18
N GLY A 141 4.08 -10.76 -1.16
CA GLY A 141 3.13 -9.99 -0.35
C GLY A 141 2.26 -9.06 -1.19
N GLY A 142 1.04 -8.79 -0.76
CA GLY A 142 0.23 -7.74 -1.40
C GLY A 142 0.83 -6.34 -1.23
N ILE A 143 1.36 -6.04 -0.04
CA ILE A 143 2.10 -4.80 0.22
C ILE A 143 3.59 -5.01 -0.01
N TYR A 144 4.20 -6.02 0.64
CA TYR A 144 5.64 -6.27 0.52
C TYR A 144 6.08 -7.74 0.69
N GLY A 145 7.14 -8.14 0.00
CA GLY A 145 7.69 -9.50 -0.02
C GLY A 145 8.95 -9.69 0.82
N ASN A 146 8.83 -10.06 2.11
CA ASN A 146 9.99 -10.19 3.00
C ASN A 146 10.33 -11.66 3.36
N ASP A 147 11.54 -11.90 3.83
CA ASP A 147 12.03 -13.18 4.30
C ASP A 147 11.63 -13.42 5.77
N ASP A 148 11.09 -14.62 6.06
CA ASP A 148 10.74 -15.09 7.41
C ASP A 148 11.93 -15.07 8.41
N LEU A 149 13.17 -15.01 7.92
CA LEU A 149 14.37 -14.96 8.76
C LEU A 149 14.76 -13.53 9.16
N LYS A 150 14.16 -12.50 8.56
CA LYS A 150 14.50 -11.09 8.79
C LYS A 150 13.22 -10.27 9.02
N PRO A 151 12.57 -10.38 10.18
CA PRO A 151 11.42 -9.56 10.52
C PRO A 151 11.86 -8.12 10.75
N ASN A 152 12.01 -7.40 9.66
CA ASN A 152 12.35 -6.00 9.59
C ASN A 152 11.19 -5.27 8.89
N GLY A 153 11.10 -3.97 9.12
CA GLY A 153 10.10 -3.15 8.49
C GLY A 153 8.78 -3.12 9.24
N ILE A 154 8.15 -1.94 9.17
CA ILE A 154 6.93 -1.59 9.88
C ILE A 154 5.86 -1.28 8.85
N VAL A 155 4.67 -1.83 9.04
CA VAL A 155 3.52 -1.58 8.17
C VAL A 155 2.36 -1.04 9.00
N ARG A 156 1.83 0.13 8.62
CA ARG A 156 0.70 0.75 9.30
C ARG A 156 -0.37 1.21 8.32
N ASN A 157 -1.63 1.03 8.69
CA ASN A 157 -2.77 1.56 7.91
C ASN A 157 -2.72 1.16 6.43
N CYS A 158 -2.33 -0.08 6.12
CA CYS A 158 -2.19 -0.56 4.75
C CYS A 158 -3.24 -1.59 4.38
N CYS A 159 -3.61 -1.64 3.10
CA CYS A 159 -4.55 -2.63 2.57
C CYS A 159 -4.04 -3.38 1.36
N ASN A 160 -4.40 -4.66 1.27
CA ASN A 160 -4.29 -5.41 0.03
C ASN A 160 -5.67 -5.86 -0.44
N ILE A 161 -6.09 -5.28 -1.55
CA ILE A 161 -7.29 -5.60 -2.32
C ILE A 161 -6.97 -6.57 -3.47
N GLY A 162 -5.77 -6.42 -4.03
CA GLY A 162 -5.29 -7.23 -5.15
C GLY A 162 -5.05 -8.70 -4.81
N SER A 163 -4.94 -9.53 -5.85
CA SER A 163 -4.64 -10.95 -5.71
C SER A 163 -3.14 -11.20 -5.52
N THR A 164 -2.78 -12.22 -4.73
CA THR A 164 -1.40 -12.72 -4.66
C THR A 164 -1.35 -14.18 -5.04
N SER A 165 -0.35 -14.59 -5.83
CA SER A 165 -0.14 -15.99 -6.21
C SER A 165 1.33 -16.38 -6.07
N ALA A 166 1.63 -17.33 -5.18
CA ALA A 166 2.96 -17.88 -4.98
C ALA A 166 2.90 -19.23 -4.24
N HIS A 167 4.05 -19.91 -4.11
CA HIS A 167 4.17 -21.06 -3.21
C HIS A 167 4.01 -20.65 -1.73
N ALA A 168 4.57 -19.49 -1.36
CA ALA A 168 4.32 -18.81 -0.09
C ALA A 168 3.90 -17.35 -0.34
N SER A 169 2.60 -17.06 -0.28
CA SER A 169 2.07 -15.69 -0.44
C SER A 169 1.41 -15.13 0.82
N TYR A 170 1.35 -13.82 0.92
CA TYR A 170 0.87 -13.11 2.09
C TYR A 170 0.00 -11.94 1.66
N GLY A 171 -1.09 -11.70 2.38
CA GLY A 171 -1.97 -10.58 2.07
C GLY A 171 -1.29 -9.22 2.23
N ILE A 172 -0.59 -8.99 3.34
CA ILE A 172 0.20 -7.76 3.54
C ILE A 172 1.67 -8.03 3.24
N GLY A 173 2.30 -8.90 4.04
CA GLY A 173 3.66 -9.36 3.81
C GLY A 173 4.03 -10.47 4.76
N CYS A 174 5.18 -11.05 4.48
CA CYS A 174 5.76 -12.14 5.24
C CYS A 174 6.49 -11.59 6.46
N LYS A 175 6.00 -11.96 7.66
CA LYS A 175 6.64 -11.75 8.96
C LYS A 175 7.25 -10.35 9.17
N ALA A 176 6.44 -9.31 9.10
CA ALA A 176 6.87 -7.96 9.49
C ALA A 176 7.35 -7.92 10.95
N GLU A 177 8.16 -6.90 11.29
CA GLU A 177 8.41 -6.59 12.70
C GLU A 177 7.10 -6.23 13.39
N SER A 178 6.35 -5.30 12.80
CA SER A 178 5.05 -4.83 13.30
C SER A 178 4.08 -4.55 12.15
N VAL A 179 2.85 -5.05 12.29
CA VAL A 179 1.72 -4.75 11.39
C VAL A 179 0.56 -4.19 12.21
N GLU A 180 0.18 -2.94 11.96
CA GLU A 180 -0.87 -2.26 12.71
C GLU A 180 -1.94 -1.69 11.80
N ASN A 181 -3.21 -1.85 12.19
CA ASN A 181 -4.35 -1.25 11.51
C ASN A 181 -4.42 -1.60 10.02
N CYS A 182 -4.11 -2.85 9.63
CA CYS A 182 -4.05 -3.27 8.23
C CYS A 182 -5.16 -4.26 7.88
N TYR A 183 -5.48 -4.40 6.59
CA TYR A 183 -6.34 -5.50 6.17
C TYR A 183 -5.97 -6.12 4.82
N SER A 184 -6.39 -7.37 4.61
CA SER A 184 -6.26 -8.04 3.31
C SER A 184 -7.49 -8.86 2.95
N ILE A 185 -7.98 -8.69 1.73
CA ILE A 185 -9.11 -9.47 1.18
C ILE A 185 -8.64 -10.62 0.26
N ASN A 186 -7.37 -10.99 0.34
CA ASN A 186 -6.82 -12.04 -0.51
C ASN A 186 -7.40 -13.43 -0.21
N SER A 187 -7.69 -14.20 -1.27
CA SER A 187 -8.48 -15.44 -1.20
C SER A 187 -7.72 -16.73 -1.55
N TRP A 188 -6.47 -16.66 -2.06
CA TRP A 188 -5.80 -17.84 -2.61
C TRP A 188 -4.73 -18.41 -1.68
N ASN A 189 -5.06 -19.55 -1.07
CA ASN A 189 -4.18 -20.57 -0.46
C ASN A 189 -3.06 -20.21 0.52
N ASN A 190 -2.81 -18.93 0.84
CA ASN A 190 -1.70 -18.56 1.72
C ASN A 190 -2.11 -17.49 2.77
N TYR A 191 -1.22 -17.23 3.72
CA TYR A 191 -1.47 -16.55 5.00
C TYR A 191 -1.94 -15.10 4.84
N GLY A 192 -3.07 -14.70 5.45
CA GLY A 192 -3.60 -13.34 5.30
C GLY A 192 -2.64 -12.24 5.75
N ILE A 193 -2.18 -12.28 6.99
CA ILE A 193 -1.17 -11.37 7.55
C ILE A 193 -0.21 -12.24 8.36
N SER A 194 1.09 -11.98 8.25
CA SER A 194 2.13 -12.61 9.06
C SER A 194 3.05 -11.55 9.65
N SER A 195 3.30 -11.62 10.95
CA SER A 195 4.06 -10.61 11.69
C SER A 195 4.56 -11.13 13.03
N THR A 196 5.61 -10.50 13.55
CA THR A 196 6.04 -10.71 14.93
C THR A 196 5.07 -10.06 15.91
N GLU A 197 4.64 -8.83 15.62
CA GLU A 197 3.59 -8.13 16.35
C GLU A 197 2.47 -7.67 15.41
N SER A 198 1.21 -7.94 15.79
CA SER A 198 0.03 -7.47 15.06
C SER A 198 -0.98 -6.81 15.97
N LYS A 199 -1.62 -5.75 15.46
CA LYS A 199 -2.70 -5.05 16.18
C LYS A 199 -3.74 -4.52 15.20
N ASN A 200 -5.01 -4.76 15.51
CA ASN A 200 -6.15 -4.22 14.75
C ASN A 200 -6.09 -4.58 13.26
N CYS A 201 -5.75 -5.84 12.98
CA CYS A 201 -5.59 -6.35 11.62
C CYS A 201 -6.71 -7.30 11.25
N TYR A 202 -7.18 -7.24 10.00
CA TYR A 202 -8.34 -7.98 9.50
C TYR A 202 -8.03 -8.71 8.19
N CYS A 203 -8.60 -9.88 7.98
CA CYS A 203 -8.35 -10.63 6.75
C CYS A 203 -9.50 -11.57 6.40
N ILE A 204 -9.67 -11.93 5.12
CA ILE A 204 -10.68 -12.95 4.73
C ILE A 204 -10.25 -14.36 5.14
N LYS A 205 -8.94 -14.59 5.23
CA LYS A 205 -8.37 -15.89 5.62
C LYS A 205 -7.14 -15.67 6.49
N ALA A 206 -7.23 -16.05 7.76
CA ALA A 206 -6.12 -15.91 8.68
C ALA A 206 -5.04 -16.97 8.45
N GLY A 207 -3.80 -16.56 8.68
CA GLY A 207 -2.66 -17.46 8.75
C GLY A 207 -2.67 -18.36 9.98
N ALA A 208 -1.80 -19.38 10.01
CA ALA A 208 -1.64 -20.26 11.17
C ALA A 208 -1.15 -19.51 12.44
N ASP A 209 -0.44 -18.41 12.25
CA ASP A 209 0.03 -17.49 13.29
C ASP A 209 -1.06 -16.53 13.80
N LYS A 210 -2.22 -16.46 13.12
CA LYS A 210 -3.39 -15.66 13.49
C LYS A 210 -3.07 -14.18 13.75
N ALA A 211 -2.19 -13.60 12.95
CA ALA A 211 -1.85 -12.18 13.04
C ALA A 211 -2.97 -11.22 12.58
N CYS A 212 -4.14 -11.74 12.20
CA CYS A 212 -5.31 -10.97 11.84
C CYS A 212 -6.60 -11.65 12.31
N THR A 213 -7.63 -10.84 12.55
CA THR A 213 -9.00 -11.31 12.76
C THR A 213 -9.56 -11.76 11.41
N GLU A 214 -9.99 -13.02 11.34
CA GLU A 214 -10.65 -13.54 10.14
C GLU A 214 -12.09 -13.00 10.06
N CYS A 215 -12.45 -12.45 8.91
CA CYS A 215 -13.73 -11.80 8.61
C CYS A 215 -14.28 -12.31 7.28
N ASP A 216 -15.58 -12.12 7.01
CA ASP A 216 -16.13 -12.35 5.68
C ASP A 216 -16.07 -11.09 4.81
N ILE A 217 -16.45 -11.20 3.54
CA ILE A 217 -16.46 -10.05 2.62
C ILE A 217 -17.44 -8.95 3.07
N ALA A 218 -18.56 -9.32 3.71
CA ALA A 218 -19.60 -8.38 4.12
C ALA A 218 -19.11 -7.43 5.23
N PHE A 219 -18.18 -7.89 6.07
CA PHE A 219 -17.47 -7.02 7.03
C PHE A 219 -16.77 -5.83 6.34
N PHE A 220 -16.14 -6.07 5.19
CA PHE A 220 -15.44 -5.02 4.44
C PHE A 220 -16.39 -4.15 3.59
N GLU A 221 -17.47 -4.73 3.06
CA GLU A 221 -18.45 -4.03 2.22
C GLU A 221 -19.46 -3.18 3.01
N SER A 222 -19.60 -3.43 4.31
CA SER A 222 -20.63 -2.82 5.14
C SER A 222 -20.26 -1.47 5.76
N GLY A 223 -18.98 -1.09 5.78
CA GLY A 223 -18.47 0.04 6.57
C GLY A 223 -17.91 -0.35 7.94
N GLU A 224 -18.15 -1.58 8.40
CA GLU A 224 -17.66 -2.05 9.70
C GLU A 224 -16.13 -2.01 9.78
N ALA A 225 -15.45 -2.52 8.75
CA ALA A 225 -14.01 -2.50 8.66
C ALA A 225 -13.44 -1.08 8.77
N ALA A 226 -13.97 -0.13 7.97
CA ALA A 226 -13.52 1.27 7.99
C ALA A 226 -13.67 1.90 9.39
N TYR A 227 -14.81 1.66 10.04
CA TYR A 227 -15.08 2.16 11.38
C TYR A 227 -14.11 1.58 12.42
N LEU A 228 -13.93 0.25 12.44
CA LEU A 228 -13.06 -0.41 13.42
C LEU A 228 -11.58 -0.08 13.20
N LEU A 229 -11.14 0.01 11.94
CA LEU A 229 -9.79 0.44 11.60
C LEU A 229 -9.49 1.86 12.13
N ASN A 230 -10.46 2.78 12.06
CA ASN A 230 -10.33 4.12 12.66
C ASN A 230 -10.43 4.12 14.19
N SER A 231 -11.14 3.16 14.80
CA SER A 231 -11.34 3.12 16.26
C SER A 231 -10.03 2.92 17.06
N ALA A 232 -9.00 2.35 16.42
CA ALA A 232 -7.69 2.15 17.02
C ALA A 232 -6.67 3.25 16.65
N ASN A 233 -7.06 4.23 15.83
CA ASN A 233 -6.20 5.30 15.34
C ASN A 233 -6.48 6.63 16.07
N GLU A 234 -5.43 7.43 16.27
CA GLU A 234 -5.57 8.79 16.82
C GLU A 234 -6.09 9.80 15.80
N LYS A 235 -5.90 9.50 14.51
CA LYS A 235 -6.34 10.31 13.38
C LYS A 235 -7.16 9.44 12.42
N THR A 236 -8.16 10.03 11.78
CA THR A 236 -8.92 9.35 10.74
C THR A 236 -8.02 9.06 9.54
N VAL A 237 -7.91 7.78 9.18
CA VAL A 237 -7.14 7.32 8.03
C VAL A 237 -8.02 6.58 7.04
N TRP A 238 -8.99 5.81 7.50
CA TRP A 238 -9.79 4.92 6.67
C TRP A 238 -11.12 5.56 6.27
N TYR A 239 -11.44 5.51 4.99
CA TYR A 239 -12.64 6.08 4.40
C TYR A 239 -13.33 5.05 3.50
N GLN A 240 -14.64 5.18 3.35
CA GLN A 240 -15.46 4.33 2.49
C GLN A 240 -16.81 4.99 2.22
N ASN A 241 -17.16 5.18 0.95
CA ASN A 241 -18.48 5.55 0.48
C ASN A 241 -19.42 4.35 0.57
N ILE A 242 -20.36 4.36 1.52
CA ILE A 242 -21.35 3.29 1.70
C ILE A 242 -22.77 3.75 1.35
N ASP A 243 -23.12 5.01 1.59
CA ASP A 243 -24.43 5.59 1.27
C ASP A 243 -24.37 7.03 0.73
N ILE A 244 -23.16 7.50 0.34
CA ILE A 244 -22.95 8.73 -0.42
C ILE A 244 -22.27 8.41 -1.75
N GLY A 245 -22.57 9.18 -2.80
CA GLY A 245 -21.88 9.07 -4.08
C GLY A 245 -21.93 7.67 -4.72
N GLU A 246 -20.85 7.31 -5.41
CA GLU A 246 -20.59 5.94 -5.86
C GLU A 246 -20.09 5.11 -4.68
N ARG A 247 -20.65 3.91 -4.53
CA ARG A 247 -20.34 3.03 -3.39
C ARG A 247 -18.97 2.37 -3.59
N ASP A 248 -18.11 2.49 -2.59
CA ASP A 248 -16.85 1.76 -2.53
C ASP A 248 -17.07 0.34 -2.07
N THR A 249 -16.37 -0.60 -2.69
CA THR A 249 -16.40 -2.00 -2.27
C THR A 249 -15.66 -2.19 -0.95
N PHE A 250 -14.53 -1.50 -0.74
CA PHE A 250 -13.64 -1.71 0.40
C PHE A 250 -13.11 -0.39 0.97
N PRO A 251 -12.70 -0.34 2.25
CA PRO A 251 -12.10 0.87 2.84
C PRO A 251 -10.76 1.24 2.21
N LEU A 252 -10.53 2.53 1.97
CA LEU A 252 -9.27 3.04 1.43
C LEU A 252 -8.66 4.09 2.38
N PRO A 253 -7.31 4.22 2.43
CA PRO A 253 -6.66 5.29 3.17
C PRO A 253 -6.70 6.63 2.39
N ASP A 254 -7.87 7.01 1.90
CA ASP A 254 -8.08 8.15 0.99
C ASP A 254 -9.21 9.06 1.48
N SER A 255 -8.81 10.24 1.95
CA SER A 255 -9.73 11.25 2.51
C SER A 255 -10.71 11.87 1.51
N THR A 256 -10.59 11.58 0.21
CA THR A 256 -11.59 11.99 -0.77
C THR A 256 -12.89 11.19 -0.68
N HIS A 257 -12.87 10.05 0.04
CA HIS A 257 -14.02 9.19 0.29
C HIS A 257 -14.69 9.51 1.63
N GLY A 258 -15.88 8.97 1.84
CA GLY A 258 -16.72 9.24 3.01
C GLY A 258 -16.16 8.68 4.32
N TYR A 259 -16.25 9.46 5.39
CA TYR A 259 -16.02 8.95 6.73
C TYR A 259 -17.17 8.03 7.16
N VAL A 260 -16.86 6.88 7.74
CA VAL A 260 -17.87 5.91 8.22
C VAL A 260 -18.08 6.05 9.72
N HIS A 261 -19.34 6.15 10.14
CA HIS A 261 -19.75 6.13 11.54
C HIS A 261 -20.78 5.04 11.83
N SER A 262 -20.89 4.66 13.10
CA SER A 262 -21.89 3.69 13.57
C SER A 262 -23.19 4.40 13.96
N LYS A 263 -24.33 3.89 13.47
CA LYS A 263 -25.68 4.38 13.76
C LYS A 263 -26.66 3.21 13.89
N ASP A 264 -27.34 3.12 15.02
CA ASP A 264 -28.39 2.13 15.28
C ASP A 264 -27.99 0.66 15.00
N GLY A 265 -26.73 0.30 15.25
CA GLY A 265 -26.21 -1.05 14.97
C GLY A 265 -25.86 -1.32 13.50
N THR A 266 -25.82 -0.26 12.68
CA THR A 266 -25.37 -0.26 11.28
C THR A 266 -24.27 0.79 11.06
N TYR A 267 -23.79 0.93 9.82
CA TYR A 267 -22.77 1.90 9.43
C TYR A 267 -23.31 2.79 8.31
N THR A 268 -22.89 4.05 8.30
CA THR A 268 -23.36 5.08 7.36
C THR A 268 -22.33 6.21 7.21
N ASN A 269 -22.39 6.97 6.12
CA ASN A 269 -21.68 8.25 5.97
C ASN A 269 -22.57 9.45 6.36
N GLU A 270 -23.86 9.26 6.65
CA GLU A 270 -24.80 10.34 6.94
C GLU A 270 -24.58 10.98 8.32
N HIS A 271 -23.97 12.15 8.36
CA HIS A 271 -23.85 12.90 9.61
C HIS A 271 -25.20 13.48 10.03
N THR A 272 -25.68 13.07 11.21
CA THR A 272 -26.83 13.72 11.85
C THR A 272 -26.31 14.76 12.83
N TYR A 273 -26.67 16.04 12.64
CA TYR A 273 -26.22 17.13 13.50
C TYR A 273 -27.35 17.61 14.40
N LYS A 274 -27.07 17.75 15.70
CA LYS A 274 -27.99 18.37 16.66
C LYS A 274 -27.27 19.48 17.41
N ASN A 275 -27.82 20.69 17.32
CA ASN A 275 -27.22 21.91 17.87
C ASN A 275 -25.77 22.16 17.41
N GLY A 276 -25.44 21.81 16.17
CA GLY A 276 -24.10 22.00 15.60
C GLY A 276 -23.05 20.95 16.03
N VAL A 277 -23.46 19.90 16.74
CA VAL A 277 -22.60 18.77 17.11
C VAL A 277 -23.03 17.54 16.33
N CYS A 278 -22.10 16.81 15.72
CA CYS A 278 -22.42 15.51 15.11
C CYS A 278 -22.86 14.54 16.22
N GLU A 279 -24.05 13.96 16.08
CA GLU A 279 -24.54 12.91 16.99
C GLU A 279 -23.71 11.63 16.87
N CYS A 280 -22.92 11.49 15.79
CA CYS A 280 -22.01 10.39 15.52
C CYS A 280 -20.75 10.34 16.40
N GLY A 281 -20.47 11.38 17.21
CA GLY A 281 -19.30 11.43 18.09
C GLY A 281 -17.96 11.74 17.41
N ALA A 282 -17.94 12.00 16.09
CA ALA A 282 -16.74 12.45 15.39
C ALA A 282 -16.32 13.85 15.88
N LYS A 283 -15.04 14.01 16.22
CA LYS A 283 -14.39 15.32 16.33
C LYS A 283 -13.92 15.70 14.93
N GLU A 284 -14.28 16.91 14.48
CA GLU A 284 -13.62 17.57 13.35
C GLU A 284 -12.11 17.70 13.59
#